data_AF-A0A3D4BL49-F1
#
_entry.id   AF-A0A3D4BL49-F1
#
_cell.length_a   1.000
_cell.length_b   1.000
_cell.length_c   1.000
_cell.angle_alpha   90.00
_cell.angle_beta   90.00
_cell.angle_gamma   90.00
#
_symmetry.space_group_name_H-M   'P 1'
#
loop_
_entity.id
_entity.type
_entity.pdbx_description
1 polymer ?
#
loop_
_entity_poly.entity_id
_entity_poly.type
_entity_poly.pdbx_seq_one_letter_code
_entity_poly.pdbx_strand_id
1 'polypeptide(L)'
;NKYFNFISTNIKSGGDYSVYKKLRIVVRQIGETPIIGICEPDIVTSNTLYNLYITDEKYSLKYILAILNSSLIKKYWLSNYSDG
;
A
#
# COMPACT_ATOMS: atom_id res chain seq x y z
N ASN A 1 14.10 -3.14 -20.57
CA ASN A 1 13.15 -2.11 -20.10
C ASN A 1 11.75 -2.68 -20.10
N LYS A 2 11.16 -2.98 -18.93
CA LYS A 2 9.77 -3.44 -18.83
C LYS A 2 8.88 -2.21 -18.64
N TYR A 3 7.95 -1.99 -19.57
CA TYR A 3 6.96 -0.93 -19.48
C TYR A 3 5.58 -1.56 -19.22
N PHE A 4 4.83 -0.99 -18.27
CA PHE A 4 3.43 -1.36 -18.07
C PHE A 4 2.58 -0.69 -19.14
N ASN A 5 1.87 -1.49 -19.93
CA ASN A 5 0.96 -0.98 -20.95
C ASN A 5 -0.43 -0.80 -20.34
N PHE A 6 -0.82 0.44 -20.06
CA PHE A 6 -2.08 0.81 -19.39
C PHE A 6 -3.28 0.80 -20.35
N ILE A 7 -3.42 -0.23 -21.19
CA ILE A 7 -4.63 -0.41 -22.00
C ILE A 7 -5.71 -0.99 -21.10
N SER A 8 -6.83 -0.27 -20.94
CA SER A 8 -7.95 -0.63 -20.07
C SER A 8 -8.48 -2.04 -20.29
N THR A 9 -8.46 -2.54 -21.52
CA THR A 9 -8.91 -3.91 -21.88
C THR A 9 -7.98 -5.03 -21.40
N ASN A 10 -6.72 -4.72 -21.10
CA ASN A 10 -5.73 -5.70 -20.62
C ASN A 10 -5.59 -5.73 -19.09
N ILE A 11 -6.23 -4.81 -18.37
CA ILE A 11 -6.20 -4.81 -16.90
C ILE A 11 -7.25 -5.80 -16.38
N LYS A 12 -6.91 -7.09 -16.41
CA LYS A 12 -7.64 -8.14 -15.69
C LYS A 12 -7.32 -8.06 -14.19
N SER A 13 -7.87 -7.06 -13.50
CA SER A 13 -7.89 -7.03 -12.04
C SER A 13 -9.24 -7.54 -11.59
N GLY A 14 -9.30 -8.74 -11.02
CA GLY A 14 -10.55 -9.31 -10.45
C GLY A 14 -10.95 -8.68 -9.11
N GLY A 15 -10.43 -7.50 -8.78
CA GLY A 15 -10.69 -6.79 -7.53
C GLY A 15 -11.70 -5.66 -7.69
N ASP A 16 -12.20 -5.17 -6.55
CA ASP A 16 -13.09 -4.01 -6.52
C ASP A 16 -12.33 -2.73 -6.92
N TYR A 17 -12.66 -2.19 -8.09
CA TYR A 17 -12.08 -0.95 -8.62
C TYR A 17 -12.43 0.29 -7.80
N SER A 18 -13.49 0.24 -6.98
CA SER A 18 -13.89 1.35 -6.12
C SER A 18 -12.77 1.75 -5.14
N VAL A 19 -11.88 0.81 -4.79
CA VAL A 19 -10.73 1.04 -3.91
C VAL A 19 -9.76 2.07 -4.52
N TYR A 20 -9.58 2.08 -5.85
CA TYR A 20 -8.68 3.03 -6.52
C TYR A 20 -9.23 4.45 -6.56
N LYS A 21 -10.53 4.65 -6.28
CA LYS A 21 -11.13 5.97 -6.13
C LYS A 21 -10.86 6.62 -4.77
N LYS A 22 -10.21 5.90 -3.84
CA LYS A 22 -9.95 6.35 -2.49
C LYS A 22 -8.49 6.73 -2.29
N LEU A 23 -8.25 7.74 -1.46
CA LEU A 23 -6.95 7.98 -0.85
C LEU A 23 -6.61 6.79 0.04
N ARG A 24 -5.40 6.24 -0.12
CA ARG A 24 -5.04 4.98 0.54
C ARG A 24 -3.56 4.87 0.81
N ILE A 25 -3.21 4.06 1.80
CA ILE A 25 -1.85 3.63 2.05
C ILE A 25 -1.55 2.45 1.14
N VAL A 26 -0.35 2.44 0.56
CA VAL A 26 0.17 1.29 -0.19
C VAL A 26 1.34 0.68 0.56
N VAL A 27 1.33 -0.65 0.68
CA VAL A 27 2.39 -1.42 1.35
C VAL A 27 2.96 -2.44 0.38
N ARG A 28 4.28 -2.48 0.24
CA ARG A 28 4.95 -3.52 -0.57
C ARG A 28 4.80 -4.89 0.08
N GLN A 29 4.27 -5.86 -0.66
CA GLN A 29 4.03 -7.23 -0.15
C GLN A 29 5.30 -8.06 0.00
N ILE A 30 6.31 -7.80 -0.83
CA ILE A 30 7.51 -8.63 -0.95
C ILE A 30 8.75 -7.80 -0.68
N GLY A 31 9.65 -8.32 0.15
CA GLY A 31 10.96 -7.76 0.48
C GLY A 31 11.20 -7.76 1.99
N GLU A 32 12.46 -7.53 2.38
CA GLU A 32 12.94 -7.66 3.76
C GLU A 32 12.23 -6.74 4.76
N THR A 33 11.97 -5.49 4.36
CA THR A 33 11.24 -4.52 5.17
C THR A 33 10.03 -3.95 4.43
N PRO A 34 8.93 -3.65 5.16
CA PRO A 34 7.74 -3.06 4.57
C PRO A 34 8.06 -1.63 4.12
N ILE A 35 7.83 -1.37 2.83
CA ILE A 35 7.88 -0.02 2.27
C ILE A 35 6.44 0.48 2.19
N ILE A 36 6.18 1.61 2.85
CA ILE A 36 4.83 2.11 3.10
C ILE A 36 4.74 3.54 2.58
N GLY A 37 3.75 3.81 1.75
CA GLY A 37 3.52 5.14 1.15
C GLY A 37 2.04 5.49 1.08
N ILE A 38 1.76 6.71 0.65
CA ILE A 38 0.41 7.15 0.32
C ILE A 38 0.21 7.12 -1.19
N CYS A 39 -0.99 6.78 -1.62
CA CYS A 39 -1.39 6.76 -3.01
C CYS A 39 -2.68 7.55 -3.18
N GLU A 40 -2.61 8.53 -4.07
CA GLU A 40 -3.75 9.37 -4.40
C GLU A 40 -4.86 8.58 -5.13
N PRO A 41 -6.11 9.07 -5.09
CA PRO A 41 -7.18 8.55 -5.93
C PRO A 41 -6.80 8.47 -7.42
N ASP A 42 -7.45 7.58 -8.14
CA ASP A 42 -7.35 7.38 -9.59
C ASP A 42 -6.01 6.84 -10.12
N ILE A 43 -5.10 6.49 -9.22
CA ILE A 43 -3.88 5.75 -9.55
C ILE A 43 -4.16 4.26 -9.37
N VAL A 44 -3.82 3.42 -10.35
CA VAL A 44 -3.88 1.95 -10.19
C VAL A 44 -2.56 1.41 -9.63
N THR A 45 -2.61 0.32 -8.87
CA THR A 45 -1.44 -0.28 -8.23
C THR A 45 -1.23 -1.73 -8.68
N SER A 46 0.03 -2.18 -8.71
CA SER A 46 0.39 -3.59 -8.92
C SER A 46 -0.26 -4.51 -7.88
N ASN A 47 -0.50 -5.77 -8.23
CA ASN A 47 -0.96 -6.80 -7.31
C ASN A 47 0.04 -7.14 -6.19
N THR A 48 1.30 -6.69 -6.35
CA THR A 48 2.37 -6.80 -5.34
C THR A 48 2.31 -5.70 -4.26
N LEU A 49 1.26 -4.87 -4.26
CA LEU A 49 1.00 -3.84 -3.27
C LEU A 49 -0.32 -4.13 -2.54
N TYR A 50 -0.29 -4.11 -1.21
CA TYR A 50 -1.52 -4.02 -0.42
C TYR A 50 -2.06 -2.59 -0.45
N ASN A 51 -3.37 -2.45 -0.63
CA ASN A 51 -4.08 -1.17 -0.60
C ASN A 51 -4.90 -1.09 0.69
N LEU A 52 -4.61 -0.10 1.54
CA LEU A 52 -5.26 0.11 2.83
C LEU A 52 -5.98 1.46 2.83
N TYR A 53 -7.29 1.46 3.07
CA TYR A 53 -8.10 2.68 3.16
C TYR A 53 -8.90 2.68 4.47
N ILE A 54 -9.33 3.86 4.92
CA ILE A 54 -10.14 4.00 6.11
C ILE A 54 -11.60 3.63 5.81
N THR A 55 -12.19 2.82 6.68
CA THR A 55 -13.62 2.48 6.66
C THR A 55 -14.43 3.20 7.74
N ASP A 56 -13.77 3.71 8.78
CA ASP A 56 -14.37 4.46 9.89
C ASP A 56 -13.67 5.82 10.04
N GLU A 57 -14.42 6.89 9.87
CA GLU A 57 -13.92 8.28 9.89
C GLU A 57 -13.32 8.72 11.23
N LYS A 58 -13.49 7.93 12.30
CA LYS A 58 -12.76 8.13 13.57
C LYS A 58 -11.24 8.04 13.41
N TYR A 59 -10.77 7.40 12.34
CA TYR A 59 -9.36 7.21 12.07
C TYR A 59 -8.85 8.12 10.95
N SER A 60 -7.71 8.76 11.20
CA SER A 60 -7.00 9.52 10.17
C SER A 60 -6.01 8.62 9.43
N LEU A 61 -6.17 8.49 8.11
CA LEU A 61 -5.25 7.74 7.26
C LEU A 61 -3.80 8.26 7.39
N LYS A 62 -3.62 9.58 7.45
CA LYS A 62 -2.29 10.21 7.60
C LYS A 62 -1.66 9.91 8.96
N TYR A 63 -2.47 9.80 10.01
CA TYR A 63 -1.99 9.41 11.33
C TYR A 63 -1.49 7.96 11.35
N ILE A 64 -2.25 7.04 10.75
CA ILE A 64 -1.82 5.64 10.59
C ILE A 64 -0.53 5.56 9.76
N LEU A 65 -0.45 6.29 8.65
CA LEU A 65 0.76 6.36 7.82
C LEU A 65 1.99 6.79 8.64
N ALA A 66 1.84 7.80 9.51
CA ALA A 66 2.91 8.30 10.36
C ALA A 66 3.37 7.24 11.38
N ILE A 67 2.43 6.54 12.02
CA ILE A 67 2.75 5.43 12.94
C ILE A 67 3.51 4.32 12.21
N LEU A 68 2.99 3.88 11.07
CA LEU A 68 3.59 2.80 10.28
C LEU A 68 5.01 3.14 9.80
N ASN A 69 5.29 4.42 9.56
CA ASN A 69 6.63 4.89 9.18
C ASN A 69 7.53 5.25 10.36
N SER A 70 7.03 5.17 11.60
CA SER A 70 7.79 5.53 12.80
C SER A 70 9.00 4.60 13.02
N SER A 71 10.01 5.13 13.70
CA SER A 71 11.18 4.35 14.11
C SER A 71 10.83 3.20 15.04
N LEU A 72 9.76 3.34 15.85
CA LEU A 72 9.25 2.29 16.71
C LEU A 72 8.80 1.06 15.92
N ILE A 73 7.92 1.26 14.92
CA ILE A 73 7.42 0.17 14.08
C ILE A 73 8.55 -0.47 13.26
N LYS A 74 9.47 0.35 12.72
CA LYS A 74 10.63 -0.17 11.98
C LYS A 74 11.51 -1.07 12.85
N LYS A 75 11.83 -0.64 14.07
CA LYS A 75 12.61 -1.44 15.03
C LYS A 75 11.86 -2.70 15.46
N TYR A 76 10.56 -2.59 15.71
CA TYR A 76 9.73 -3.74 16.06
C TYR A 76 9.73 -4.79 14.94
N TRP A 77 9.59 -4.37 13.68
CA TRP A 77 9.67 -5.27 12.53
C TRP A 77 11.00 -6.01 12.49
N LEU A 78 12.11 -5.27 12.56
CA LEU A 78 13.45 -5.86 12.49
C LEU A 78 13.71 -6.86 13.62
N SER A 79 13.18 -6.61 14.81
CA SER A 79 13.39 -7.49 15.97
C SER A 79 12.57 -8.79 15.94
N ASN A 80 11.45 -8.83 15.21
CA ASN A 80 10.49 -9.94 15.29
C ASN A 80 10.35 -10.70 13.98
N TYR A 81 10.67 -10.07 12.84
CA TYR A 81 10.36 -10.58 11.51
C TYR A 81 11.49 -10.38 10.50
N SER A 82 12.64 -9.82 10.90
CA SER A 82 13.83 -9.86 10.04
C SER A 82 14.42 -11.25 10.11
N ASP A 83 14.38 -11.98 8.99
CA ASP A 83 15.19 -13.18 8.80
C ASP A 83 16.65 -12.71 8.68
N GLY A 84 17.36 -12.66 9.81
CA GLY A 84 18.77 -12.26 9.88
C GLY A 84 19.72 -13.23 9.20
#